data_AF-A0A1X1TFQ5-F1
#
_entry.id   AF-A0A1X1TFQ5-F1
#
_cell.length_a   1.000
_cell.length_b   1.000
_cell.length_c   1.000
_cell.angle_alpha   90.00
_cell.angle_beta   90.00
_cell.angle_gamma   90.00
#
_symmetry.space_group_name_H-M   'P 1'
#
loop_
_entity.id
_entity.type
_entity.pdbx_description
1 polymer ?
#
loop_
_entity_poly.entity_id
_entity_poly.type
_entity_poly.pdbx_seq_one_letter_code
_entity_poly.pdbx_strand_id
1 'polypeptide(L)'
;MMRFSEPHALFAADLLTECASTFLQMTRGLDVGLELAASSAASERRAATALHARRDRDTLVAAAAYIAWIGDHIRQQTARVRIADVEAAARYCDPGTDEMALRQREIAEARATADSFASLHLAPTPPPRPGELQGELHPGILAQLERAREWCEQAIWAASQSNTTAMEAVGSRLRVLLFWVSGQCSAP
;
A
#
# COMPACT_ATOMS: atom_id res chain seq x y z
N MET A 1 26.10 5.81 5.38
CA MET A 1 26.09 5.38 3.97
C MET A 1 24.64 5.11 3.58
N MET A 2 24.14 5.76 2.52
CA MET A 2 22.80 5.47 2.00
C MET A 2 22.83 4.14 1.24
N ARG A 3 21.83 3.29 1.47
CA ARG A 3 21.61 1.97 0.91
C ARG A 3 20.17 1.91 0.46
N PHE A 4 19.97 1.54 -0.79
CA PHE A 4 18.65 1.24 -1.35
C PHE A 4 18.64 -0.21 -1.81
N SER A 5 17.52 -0.90 -1.60
CA SER A 5 17.32 -2.25 -2.08
C SER A 5 16.02 -2.32 -2.87
N GLU A 6 16.16 -2.18 -4.19
CA GLU A 6 15.08 -2.32 -5.16
C GLU A 6 14.20 -3.57 -4.96
N PRO A 7 14.74 -4.81 -4.82
CA PRO A 7 13.90 -5.98 -4.67
C PRO A 7 13.05 -5.95 -3.39
N HIS A 8 13.60 -5.47 -2.28
CA HIS A 8 12.84 -5.36 -1.02
C HIS A 8 11.82 -4.22 -1.07
N ALA A 9 12.14 -3.11 -1.75
CA ALA A 9 11.19 -2.02 -1.94
C ALA A 9 9.99 -2.48 -2.78
N LEU A 10 10.23 -3.16 -3.91
CA LEU A 10 9.14 -3.69 -4.74
C LEU A 10 8.33 -4.76 -4.01
N PHE A 11 8.99 -5.66 -3.29
CA PHE A 11 8.30 -6.65 -2.45
C PHE A 11 7.39 -6.00 -1.40
N ALA A 12 7.86 -4.93 -0.73
CA ALA A 12 7.02 -4.17 0.20
C ALA A 12 5.79 -3.56 -0.51
N ALA A 13 5.96 -3.00 -1.72
CA ALA A 13 4.85 -2.44 -2.48
C ALA A 13 3.83 -3.49 -2.93
N ASP A 14 4.28 -4.71 -3.26
CA ASP A 14 3.41 -5.82 -3.63
C ASP A 14 2.59 -6.32 -2.43
N LEU A 15 3.23 -6.48 -1.26
CA LEU A 15 2.52 -6.80 0.00
C LEU A 15 1.42 -5.77 0.34
N LEU A 16 1.70 -4.49 0.10
CA LEU A 16 0.71 -3.42 0.30
C LEU A 16 -0.43 -3.51 -0.71
N THR A 17 -0.14 -3.91 -1.96
CA THR A 17 -1.17 -4.11 -2.98
C THR A 17 -2.14 -5.23 -2.58
N GLU A 18 -1.61 -6.34 -2.04
CA GLU A 18 -2.41 -7.45 -1.52
C GLU A 18 -3.24 -7.04 -0.29
N CYS A 19 -2.64 -6.25 0.61
CA CYS A 19 -3.33 -5.71 1.77
C CYS A 19 -4.50 -4.80 1.40
N ALA A 20 -4.28 -3.84 0.49
CA ALA A 20 -5.34 -2.96 -0.02
C ALA A 20 -6.46 -3.75 -0.71
N SER A 21 -6.11 -4.73 -1.54
CA SER A 21 -7.07 -5.59 -2.22
C SER A 21 -7.92 -6.38 -1.23
N THR A 22 -7.31 -6.87 -0.15
CA THR A 22 -8.00 -7.62 0.90
C THR A 22 -9.00 -6.76 1.66
N PHE A 23 -8.66 -5.51 1.99
CA PHE A 23 -9.62 -4.58 2.60
C PHE A 23 -10.80 -4.26 1.67
N LEU A 24 -10.55 -4.09 0.37
CA LEU A 24 -11.63 -3.90 -0.62
C LEU A 24 -12.47 -5.17 -0.84
N GLN A 25 -11.94 -6.36 -0.55
CA GLN A 25 -12.74 -7.59 -0.56
C GLN A 25 -13.65 -7.66 0.67
N MET A 26 -13.17 -7.27 1.85
CA MET A 26 -13.99 -7.19 3.06
C MET A 26 -15.21 -6.27 2.87
N THR A 27 -15.05 -5.14 2.17
CA THR A 27 -16.16 -4.20 1.93
C THR A 27 -17.30 -4.84 1.14
N ARG A 28 -16.99 -5.77 0.22
CA ARG A 28 -18.03 -6.49 -0.54
C ARG A 28 -18.91 -7.35 0.38
N GLY A 29 -18.33 -7.95 1.42
CA GLY A 29 -19.09 -8.69 2.43
C GLY A 29 -20.04 -7.79 3.22
N LEU A 30 -19.61 -6.57 3.52
CA LEU A 30 -20.43 -5.56 4.20
C LEU A 30 -21.52 -5.00 3.28
N ASP A 31 -21.24 -4.82 1.99
CA ASP A 31 -22.19 -4.31 0.99
C ASP A 31 -23.44 -5.21 0.89
N VAL A 32 -23.26 -6.54 0.90
CA VAL A 32 -24.39 -7.49 0.93
C VAL A 32 -25.26 -7.30 2.18
N GLY A 33 -24.64 -7.06 3.34
CA GLY A 33 -25.36 -6.79 4.58
C GLY A 33 -26.15 -5.48 4.56
N LEU A 34 -25.58 -4.44 3.93
CA LEU A 34 -26.23 -3.14 3.74
C LEU A 34 -27.44 -3.23 2.81
N GLU A 35 -27.31 -3.95 1.70
CA GLU A 35 -28.41 -4.17 0.75
C GLU A 35 -29.59 -4.88 1.41
N LEU A 36 -29.33 -5.91 2.20
CA LEU A 36 -30.36 -6.65 2.94
C LEU A 36 -31.07 -5.77 4.00
N ALA A 37 -30.36 -4.80 4.58
CA ALA A 37 -30.91 -3.88 5.58
C ALA A 37 -31.67 -2.69 4.96
N ALA A 38 -31.43 -2.38 3.68
CA ALA A 38 -32.17 -1.34 2.95
C ALA A 38 -33.60 -1.77 2.56
N SER A 39 -33.95 -3.05 2.75
CA SER A 39 -35.29 -3.57 2.51
C SER A 39 -36.33 -2.97 3.45
N SER A 40 -37.53 -2.67 2.94
CA SER A 40 -38.67 -2.17 3.73
C SER A 40 -39.17 -3.16 4.78
N ALA A 41 -38.73 -4.42 4.73
CA ALA A 41 -39.03 -5.46 5.71
C ALA A 41 -37.92 -5.64 6.77
N ALA A 42 -36.92 -4.75 6.82
CA ALA A 42 -35.84 -4.81 7.80
C ALA A 42 -36.33 -4.41 9.20
N SER A 43 -35.89 -5.17 10.21
CA SER A 43 -36.14 -4.81 11.60
C SER A 43 -35.24 -3.64 12.04
N GLU A 44 -35.65 -2.89 13.06
CA GLU A 44 -34.84 -1.81 13.65
C GLU A 44 -33.43 -2.27 14.04
N ARG A 45 -33.31 -3.50 14.57
CA ARG A 45 -32.03 -4.13 14.88
C ARG A 45 -31.13 -4.26 13.66
N ARG A 46 -31.70 -4.65 12.50
CA ARG A 46 -30.97 -4.74 11.23
C ARG A 46 -30.52 -3.37 10.72
N ALA A 47 -31.36 -2.35 10.88
CA ALA A 47 -31.00 -0.97 10.52
C ALA A 47 -29.83 -0.43 11.38
N ALA A 48 -29.83 -0.72 12.70
CA ALA A 48 -28.72 -0.35 13.57
C ALA A 48 -27.41 -1.07 13.19
N THR A 49 -27.44 -2.38 12.94
CA THR A 49 -26.28 -3.15 12.45
C THR A 49 -25.77 -2.61 11.11
N ALA A 50 -26.66 -2.19 10.21
CA ALA A 50 -26.27 -1.60 8.92
C ALA A 50 -25.54 -0.27 9.06
N LEU A 51 -25.89 0.56 10.06
CA LEU A 51 -25.15 1.81 10.30
C LEU A 51 -23.70 1.55 10.71
N HIS A 52 -23.46 0.52 11.54
CA HIS A 52 -22.10 0.09 11.91
C HIS A 52 -21.36 -0.47 10.69
N ALA A 53 -21.99 -1.39 9.94
CA ALA A 53 -21.40 -1.97 8.73
C ALA A 53 -21.02 -0.91 7.68
N ARG A 54 -21.82 0.17 7.54
CA ARG A 54 -21.50 1.28 6.63
C ARG A 54 -20.25 2.04 7.06
N ARG A 55 -20.11 2.32 8.35
CA ARG A 55 -18.93 3.01 8.89
C ARG A 55 -17.68 2.14 8.73
N ASP A 56 -17.78 0.84 9.00
CA ASP A 56 -16.68 -0.11 8.82
C ASP A 56 -16.24 -0.20 7.37
N ARG A 57 -17.20 -0.23 6.46
CA ARG A 57 -16.94 -0.20 5.03
C ARG A 57 -16.15 1.05 4.63
N ASP A 58 -16.60 2.22 5.05
CA ASP A 58 -15.93 3.49 4.73
C ASP A 58 -14.51 3.53 5.33
N THR A 59 -14.34 3.01 6.55
CA THR A 59 -13.04 2.84 7.20
C THR A 59 -12.11 1.91 6.41
N LEU A 60 -12.59 0.76 5.94
CA LEU A 60 -11.81 -0.19 5.14
C LEU A 60 -11.41 0.38 3.78
N VAL A 61 -12.31 1.15 3.13
CA VAL A 61 -11.99 1.87 1.90
C VAL A 61 -10.90 2.92 2.15
N ALA A 62 -11.00 3.69 3.23
CA ALA A 62 -9.98 4.67 3.59
C ALA A 62 -8.63 3.98 3.88
N ALA A 63 -8.63 2.83 4.53
CA ALA A 63 -7.43 2.03 4.76
C ALA A 63 -6.79 1.53 3.46
N ALA A 64 -7.60 0.98 2.54
CA ALA A 64 -7.12 0.55 1.23
C ALA A 64 -6.49 1.72 0.44
N ALA A 65 -7.12 2.89 0.45
CA ALA A 65 -6.59 4.08 -0.21
C ALA A 65 -5.27 4.55 0.43
N TYR A 66 -5.19 4.55 1.76
CA TYR A 66 -3.97 4.91 2.49
C TYR A 66 -2.82 3.94 2.18
N ILE A 67 -3.10 2.64 2.11
CA ILE A 67 -2.12 1.61 1.75
C ILE A 67 -1.63 1.76 0.31
N ALA A 68 -2.56 1.91 -0.64
CA ALA A 68 -2.22 2.10 -2.05
C ALA A 68 -1.31 3.32 -2.23
N TRP A 69 -1.63 4.43 -1.55
CA TRP A 69 -0.80 5.62 -1.55
C TRP A 69 0.64 5.35 -1.07
N ILE A 70 0.84 4.53 -0.03
CA ILE A 70 2.18 4.13 0.43
C ILE A 70 2.89 3.29 -0.63
N GLY A 71 2.20 2.29 -1.20
CA GLY A 71 2.75 1.40 -2.22
C GLY A 71 3.22 2.17 -3.46
N ASP A 72 2.41 3.11 -3.94
CA ASP A 72 2.74 3.93 -5.10
C ASP A 72 3.97 4.82 -4.83
N HIS A 73 4.07 5.39 -3.62
CA HIS A 73 5.25 6.16 -3.23
C HIS A 73 6.51 5.29 -3.22
N ILE A 74 6.44 4.05 -2.76
CA ILE A 74 7.57 3.11 -2.83
C ILE A 74 7.97 2.87 -4.29
N ARG A 75 7.02 2.53 -5.15
CA ARG A 75 7.28 2.27 -6.58
C ARG A 75 7.90 3.49 -7.28
N GLN A 76 7.41 4.68 -6.99
CA GLN A 76 7.99 5.92 -7.52
C GLN A 76 9.44 6.14 -7.05
N GLN A 77 9.72 5.90 -5.76
CA GLN A 77 11.09 6.03 -5.26
C GLN A 77 12.02 4.99 -5.89
N THR A 78 11.56 3.75 -6.05
CA THR A 78 12.31 2.70 -6.76
C THR A 78 12.66 3.14 -8.18
N ALA A 79 11.70 3.65 -8.94
CA ALA A 79 11.94 4.10 -10.31
C ALA A 79 12.93 5.27 -10.38
N ARG A 80 12.86 6.22 -9.44
CA ARG A 80 13.81 7.34 -9.35
C ARG A 80 15.23 6.88 -9.04
N VAL A 81 15.39 5.98 -8.08
CA VAL A 81 16.71 5.44 -7.73
C VAL A 81 17.27 4.63 -8.91
N ARG A 82 16.43 3.82 -9.57
CA ARG A 82 16.84 3.03 -10.73
C ARG A 82 17.38 3.92 -11.86
N ILE A 83 16.72 5.03 -12.18
CA ILE A 83 17.22 6.00 -13.16
C ILE A 83 18.59 6.55 -12.73
N ALA A 84 18.71 7.00 -11.49
CA ALA A 84 19.95 7.58 -10.98
C ALA A 84 21.11 6.56 -11.05
N ASP A 85 20.86 5.30 -10.73
CA ASP A 85 21.85 4.23 -10.76
C ASP A 85 22.33 3.93 -12.18
N VAL A 86 21.41 3.77 -13.14
CA VAL A 86 21.80 3.49 -14.55
C VAL A 86 22.48 4.71 -15.20
N GLU A 87 22.05 5.93 -14.88
CA GLU A 87 22.70 7.15 -15.35
C GLU A 87 24.09 7.34 -14.74
N ALA A 88 24.27 6.99 -13.46
CA ALA A 88 25.58 7.01 -12.82
C ALA A 88 26.52 5.98 -13.44
N ALA A 89 26.04 4.76 -13.68
CA ALA A 89 26.82 3.70 -14.34
C ALA A 89 27.28 4.12 -15.75
N ALA A 90 26.40 4.77 -16.52
CA ALA A 90 26.73 5.22 -17.87
C ALA A 90 27.88 6.24 -17.93
N ARG A 91 28.15 6.99 -16.85
CA ARG A 91 29.27 7.95 -16.78
C ARG A 91 30.65 7.27 -16.79
N TYR A 92 30.70 5.97 -16.54
CA TYR A 92 31.93 5.19 -16.54
C TYR A 92 32.15 4.40 -17.85
N CYS A 93 31.24 4.53 -18.83
CA CYS A 93 31.36 3.88 -20.13
C CYS A 93 31.98 4.84 -21.16
N ASP A 94 32.88 4.32 -22.00
CA ASP A 94 33.48 5.11 -23.07
C ASP A 94 32.45 5.43 -24.17
N PRO A 95 32.43 6.66 -24.70
CA PRO A 95 31.52 7.02 -25.79
C PRO A 95 31.73 6.16 -27.05
N GLY A 96 30.64 5.81 -27.72
CA GLY A 96 30.68 5.08 -29.01
C GLY A 96 30.94 3.58 -28.90
N THR A 97 30.97 3.03 -27.68
CA THR A 97 31.08 1.58 -27.44
C THR A 97 29.71 0.89 -27.39
N ASP A 98 29.69 -0.42 -27.63
CA ASP A 98 28.49 -1.24 -27.44
C ASP A 98 27.98 -1.21 -25.99
N GLU A 99 28.90 -1.06 -25.03
CA GLU A 99 28.55 -0.90 -23.62
C GLU A 99 27.77 0.40 -23.37
N MET A 100 28.19 1.52 -23.96
CA MET A 100 27.44 2.77 -23.90
C MET A 100 26.06 2.63 -24.56
N ALA A 101 25.97 1.93 -25.69
CA ALA A 101 24.68 1.68 -26.35
C ALA A 101 23.73 0.86 -25.47
N LEU A 102 24.25 -0.16 -24.76
CA LEU A 102 23.48 -0.93 -23.78
C LEU A 102 23.00 -0.05 -22.62
N ARG A 103 23.86 0.80 -22.07
CA ARG A 103 23.48 1.73 -20.99
C ARG A 103 22.42 2.74 -21.42
N GLN A 104 22.51 3.28 -22.63
CA GLN A 104 21.49 4.18 -23.17
C GLN A 104 20.12 3.50 -23.27
N ARG A 105 20.09 2.23 -23.65
CA ARG A 105 18.85 1.44 -23.65
C ARG A 105 18.31 1.23 -22.24
N GLU A 106 19.14 0.86 -21.28
CA GLU A 106 18.73 0.70 -19.88
C GLU A 106 18.18 2.01 -19.28
N ILE A 107 18.77 3.16 -19.62
CA ILE A 107 18.27 4.49 -19.24
C ILE A 107 16.89 4.73 -19.85
N ALA A 108 16.69 4.42 -21.12
CA ALA A 108 15.40 4.59 -21.78
C ALA A 108 14.32 3.70 -21.14
N GLU A 109 14.64 2.45 -20.82
CA GLU A 109 13.74 1.52 -20.14
C GLU A 109 13.41 1.98 -18.71
N ALA A 110 14.40 2.47 -17.96
CA ALA A 110 14.20 3.01 -16.61
C ALA A 110 13.31 4.26 -16.62
N ARG A 111 13.50 5.16 -17.59
CA ARG A 111 12.66 6.36 -17.77
C ARG A 111 11.23 6.01 -18.14
N ALA A 112 11.02 5.11 -19.10
CA ALA A 112 9.69 4.64 -19.47
C ALA A 112 8.93 4.03 -18.28
N THR A 113 9.65 3.27 -17.44
CA THR A 113 9.10 2.73 -16.19
C THR A 113 8.73 3.86 -15.21
N ALA A 114 9.61 4.84 -15.00
CA ALA A 114 9.31 5.97 -14.11
C ALA A 114 8.15 6.83 -14.61
N ASP A 115 8.02 7.02 -15.91
CA ASP A 115 6.92 7.77 -16.53
C ASP A 115 5.57 7.09 -16.31
N SER A 116 5.55 5.74 -16.31
CA SER A 116 4.36 4.97 -15.94
C SER A 116 3.89 5.29 -14.51
N PHE A 117 4.82 5.51 -13.57
CA PHE A 117 4.50 5.92 -12.20
C PHE A 117 4.27 7.42 -12.05
N ALA A 118 4.86 8.26 -12.90
CA ALA A 118 4.62 9.70 -12.91
C ALA A 118 3.18 10.01 -13.34
N SER A 119 2.60 9.18 -14.21
CA SER A 119 1.19 9.26 -14.60
C SER A 119 0.20 9.05 -13.44
N LEU A 120 0.65 8.47 -12.32
CA LEU A 120 -0.19 8.20 -11.15
C LEU A 120 -0.61 9.47 -10.38
N HIS A 121 -0.19 10.68 -10.76
CA HIS A 121 -0.48 11.94 -10.05
C HIS A 121 -0.50 11.74 -8.52
N LEU A 122 0.61 11.24 -7.99
CA LEU A 122 0.71 10.89 -6.58
C LEU A 122 0.38 12.11 -5.72
N ALA A 123 -0.73 12.02 -4.99
CA ALA A 123 -1.15 13.09 -4.10
C ALA A 123 -0.01 13.35 -3.09
N PRO A 124 0.49 14.60 -2.97
CA PRO A 124 1.62 14.90 -2.08
C PRO A 124 1.24 14.73 -0.61
N THR A 125 -0.05 14.83 -0.31
CA THR A 125 -0.61 14.61 1.01
C THR A 125 -1.20 13.20 1.08
N PRO A 126 -0.87 12.42 2.12
CA PRO A 126 -1.49 11.12 2.30
C PRO A 126 -3.01 11.28 2.53
N PRO A 127 -3.81 10.27 2.14
CA PRO A 127 -5.21 10.21 2.54
C PRO A 127 -5.37 10.33 4.07
N PRO A 128 -6.56 10.71 4.56
CA PRO A 128 -6.86 10.66 5.98
C PRO A 128 -6.56 9.27 6.55
N ARG A 129 -6.06 9.24 7.79
CA ARG A 129 -5.83 7.96 8.47
C ARG A 129 -7.17 7.25 8.68
N PRO A 130 -7.20 5.91 8.55
CA PRO A 130 -8.41 5.14 8.82
C PRO A 130 -8.87 5.34 10.27
N GLY A 131 -10.18 5.44 10.46
CA GLY A 131 -10.83 5.47 11.78
C GLY A 131 -10.92 4.08 12.41
N GLU A 132 -11.43 3.98 13.64
CA GLU A 132 -11.66 2.69 14.29
C GLU A 132 -12.84 1.95 13.64
N LEU A 133 -12.73 0.62 13.51
CA LEU A 133 -13.88 -0.21 13.16
C LEU A 133 -14.86 -0.24 14.35
N GLN A 134 -16.14 -0.36 14.05
CA GLN A 134 -17.26 -0.17 14.96
C GLN A 134 -18.10 -1.45 15.02
N GLY A 135 -18.33 -1.97 16.23
CA GLY A 135 -19.17 -3.15 16.44
C GLY A 135 -18.38 -4.47 16.51
N GLU A 136 -19.10 -5.58 16.65
CA GLU A 136 -18.49 -6.91 16.71
C GLU A 136 -18.13 -7.39 15.30
N LEU A 137 -16.82 -7.48 15.03
CA LEU A 137 -16.31 -7.98 13.75
C LEU A 137 -16.56 -9.48 13.62
N HIS A 138 -17.04 -9.89 12.46
CA HIS A 138 -17.21 -11.32 12.16
C HIS A 138 -15.85 -12.04 12.15
N PRO A 139 -15.75 -13.30 12.63
CA PRO A 139 -14.48 -14.04 12.68
C PRO A 139 -13.71 -14.09 11.35
N GLY A 140 -14.43 -14.17 10.22
CA GLY A 140 -13.82 -14.11 8.89
C GLY A 140 -13.12 -12.78 8.57
N ILE A 141 -13.66 -11.65 9.05
CA ILE A 141 -13.03 -10.34 8.91
C ILE A 141 -11.81 -10.25 9.84
N LEU A 142 -11.93 -10.71 11.09
CA LEU A 142 -10.82 -10.75 12.03
C LEU A 142 -9.61 -11.53 11.47
N ALA A 143 -9.82 -12.73 10.94
CA ALA A 143 -8.75 -13.53 10.35
C ALA A 143 -8.09 -12.84 9.14
N GLN A 144 -8.86 -12.10 8.34
CA GLN A 144 -8.31 -11.33 7.23
C GLN A 144 -7.55 -10.07 7.71
N LEU A 145 -7.99 -9.43 8.80
CA LEU A 145 -7.24 -8.32 9.42
C LEU A 145 -5.93 -8.81 10.05
N GLU A 146 -5.91 -10.00 10.67
CA GLU A 146 -4.68 -10.62 11.17
C GLU A 146 -3.68 -10.88 10.04
N ARG A 147 -4.15 -11.42 8.91
CA ARG A 147 -3.30 -11.59 7.72
C ARG A 147 -2.79 -10.25 7.20
N ALA A 148 -3.62 -9.22 7.18
CA ALA A 148 -3.21 -7.87 6.79
C ALA A 148 -2.14 -7.30 7.75
N ARG A 149 -2.23 -7.60 9.05
CA ARG A 149 -1.21 -7.24 10.05
C ARG A 149 0.14 -7.89 9.70
N GLU A 150 0.14 -9.19 9.41
CA GLU A 150 1.36 -9.92 9.01
C GLU A 150 2.00 -9.33 7.76
N TRP A 151 1.21 -8.99 6.74
CA TRP A 151 1.73 -8.31 5.54
C TRP A 151 2.31 -6.94 5.85
N CYS A 152 1.68 -6.17 6.75
CA CYS A 152 2.23 -4.87 7.19
C CYS A 152 3.57 -5.04 7.90
N GLU A 153 3.71 -6.04 8.77
CA GLU A 153 4.98 -6.37 9.45
C GLU A 153 6.06 -6.75 8.44
N GLN A 154 5.74 -7.60 7.47
CA GLN A 154 6.67 -7.99 6.40
C GLN A 154 7.05 -6.80 5.51
N ALA A 155 6.10 -5.91 5.18
CA ALA A 155 6.35 -4.71 4.40
C ALA A 155 7.25 -3.72 5.16
N ILE A 156 7.08 -3.57 6.47
CA ILE A 156 7.97 -2.76 7.33
C ILE A 156 9.38 -3.34 7.33
N TRP A 157 9.52 -4.65 7.51
CA TRP A 157 10.81 -5.31 7.46
C TRP A 157 11.49 -5.10 6.09
N ALA A 158 10.76 -5.29 5.00
CA ALA A 158 11.29 -5.13 3.64
C ALA A 158 11.70 -3.67 3.37
N ALA A 159 10.85 -2.70 3.74
CA ALA A 159 11.17 -1.28 3.61
C ALA A 159 12.43 -0.89 4.42
N SER A 160 12.65 -1.52 5.58
CA SER A 160 13.83 -1.26 6.43
C SER A 160 15.17 -1.70 5.81
N GLN A 161 15.15 -2.48 4.73
CA GLN A 161 16.36 -2.82 3.96
C GLN A 161 16.89 -1.64 3.14
N SER A 162 16.14 -0.54 3.07
CA SER A 162 16.53 0.73 2.48
C SER A 162 16.55 1.84 3.54
N ASN A 163 17.61 2.63 3.61
CA ASN A 163 17.77 3.70 4.63
C ASN A 163 17.82 5.11 4.02
N THR A 164 17.15 5.30 2.88
CA THR A 164 16.98 6.63 2.29
C THR A 164 15.92 7.42 3.07
N THR A 165 16.01 8.75 3.10
CA THR A 165 15.02 9.61 3.78
C THR A 165 13.59 9.36 3.29
N ALA A 166 13.42 9.05 2.00
CA ALA A 166 12.11 8.72 1.44
C ALA A 166 11.57 7.39 1.98
N MET A 167 12.43 6.36 2.10
CA MET A 167 12.05 5.07 2.68
C MET A 167 11.82 5.13 4.18
N GLU A 168 12.52 6.00 4.91
CA GLU A 168 12.23 6.29 6.32
C GLU A 168 10.84 6.91 6.50
N ALA A 169 10.48 7.86 5.63
CA ALA A 169 9.15 8.46 5.62
C ALA A 169 8.06 7.43 5.34
N VAL A 170 8.27 6.54 4.35
CA VAL A 170 7.41 5.38 4.08
C VAL A 170 7.28 4.48 5.31
N GLY A 171 8.40 4.14 5.96
CA GLY A 171 8.42 3.29 7.14
C GLY A 171 7.60 3.88 8.30
N SER A 172 7.65 5.20 8.50
CA SER A 172 6.78 5.88 9.48
C SER A 172 5.29 5.70 9.16
N ARG A 173 4.91 5.79 7.88
CA ARG A 173 3.52 5.61 7.44
C ARG A 173 3.04 4.17 7.60
N LEU A 174 3.90 3.19 7.32
CA LEU A 174 3.63 1.79 7.56
C LEU A 174 3.44 1.47 9.05
N ARG A 175 4.22 2.06 9.95
CA ARG A 175 4.02 1.89 11.40
C ARG A 175 2.68 2.43 11.87
N VAL A 176 2.23 3.57 11.34
CA VAL A 176 0.89 4.11 11.62
C VAL A 176 -0.20 3.12 11.20
N LEU A 177 -0.06 2.55 10.00
CA LEU A 177 -0.98 1.54 9.51
C LEU A 177 -0.97 0.28 10.39
N LEU A 178 0.21 -0.23 10.74
CA LEU A 178 0.34 -1.39 11.60
C LEU A 178 -0.29 -1.17 12.98
N PHE A 179 -0.12 0.03 13.56
CA PHE A 179 -0.76 0.39 14.82
C PHE A 179 -2.29 0.35 14.70
N TRP A 180 -2.82 0.93 13.62
CA TRP A 180 -4.26 0.89 13.34
C TRP A 180 -4.77 -0.56 13.20
N VAL A 181 -4.16 -1.38 12.33
CA VAL A 181 -4.58 -2.78 12.12
C VAL A 181 -4.47 -3.60 13.40
N SER A 182 -3.36 -3.46 14.15
CA SER A 182 -3.13 -4.19 15.40
C SER A 182 -4.18 -3.88 16.47
N GLY A 183 -4.66 -2.63 16.53
CA GLY A 183 -5.77 -2.25 17.41
C GLY A 183 -7.10 -2.94 17.07
N GLN A 184 -7.26 -3.41 15.83
CA GLN A 184 -8.44 -4.16 15.37
C GLN A 184 -8.25 -5.68 15.46
N CYS A 185 -7.01 -6.16 15.55
CA CYS A 185 -6.65 -7.57 15.66
C CYS A 185 -6.26 -7.95 17.10
N SER A 186 -7.07 -7.59 18.09
CA SER A 186 -6.83 -8.06 19.45
C SER A 186 -6.88 -9.60 19.45
N ALA A 187 -5.75 -10.24 19.76
CA ALA A 187 -5.63 -11.69 19.73
C ALA A 187 -6.72 -12.36 20.60
N PRO A 188 -7.32 -13.48 20.16
CA PRO A 188 -8.24 -14.26 20.98
C PRO A 188 -7.56 -14.86 22.23
#